data_AF-A0A5N5K6T4-F1
#
_entry.id   AF-A0A5N5K6T4-F1
#
_cell.length_a   1.000
_cell.length_b   1.000
_cell.length_c   1.000
_cell.angle_alpha   90.00
_cell.angle_beta   90.00
_cell.angle_gamma   90.00
#
_symmetry.space_group_name_H-M   'P 1'
#
loop_
_entity.id
_entity.type
_entity.pdbx_description
1 polymer ?
#
loop_
_entity_poly.entity_id
_entity_poly.type
_entity_poly.pdbx_seq_one_letter_code
_entity_poly.pdbx_strand_id
1 'polypeptide(L)'
;MDLFLSAAFASQVRNLMEEHHVPGLAMAIVLDDKTLSAGYGHSRLEPPVPCTGTTLFDIASCSKSLTAAAVGLLVDDNQRYPELQYDTPVSNLLPEDFVMPGGGYTKEVTVEDLLSHRTGMPG
;
A
#
# COMPACT_ATOMS: atom_id res chain seq x y z
N MET A 1 13.48 21.56 1.09
CA MET A 1 13.93 20.23 1.51
C MET A 1 14.94 20.27 2.66
N ASP A 2 15.64 21.39 2.88
CA ASP A 2 16.66 21.52 3.95
C ASP A 2 16.13 21.23 5.36
N LEU A 3 14.86 21.53 5.63
CA LEU A 3 14.23 21.20 6.90
C LEU A 3 14.23 19.69 7.18
N PHE A 4 13.99 18.85 6.17
CA PHE A 4 13.93 17.39 6.30
C PHE A 4 15.27 16.80 6.76
N LEU A 5 16.39 17.39 6.32
CA LEU A 5 17.73 16.96 6.70
C LEU A 5 18.27 17.69 7.93
N SER A 6 17.49 18.59 8.53
CA SER A 6 17.93 19.38 9.69
C SER A 6 18.05 18.53 10.96
N ALA A 7 18.97 18.92 11.84
CA ALA A 7 19.13 18.29 13.15
C ALA A 7 17.86 18.42 14.01
N ALA A 8 17.14 19.54 13.90
CA ALA A 8 15.88 19.76 14.61
C ALA A 8 14.81 18.75 14.21
N PHE A 9 14.62 18.54 12.89
CA PHE A 9 13.68 17.53 12.38
C PHE A 9 14.08 16.13 12.82
N ALA A 10 15.36 15.76 12.68
CA ALA A 10 15.87 14.47 13.12
C ALA A 10 15.67 14.23 14.63
N SER A 11 15.81 15.28 15.45
CA SER A 11 15.54 15.21 16.89
C SER A 11 14.07 14.98 17.19
N GLN A 12 13.18 15.68 16.49
CA GLN A 12 11.73 15.52 16.66
C GLN A 12 11.27 14.10 16.28
N VAL A 13 11.81 13.55 15.19
CA VAL A 13 11.53 12.16 14.79
C VAL A 13 11.96 11.18 15.87
N ARG A 14 13.19 11.31 16.41
CA ARG A 14 13.68 10.43 17.48
C ARG A 14 12.82 10.52 18.75
N ASN A 15 12.42 11.73 19.15
CA ASN A 15 11.54 11.90 20.32
C ASN A 15 10.21 11.16 20.13
N LEU A 16 9.59 11.26 18.96
CA LEU A 16 8.34 10.53 18.66
C LEU A 16 8.55 9.02 18.58
N MET A 17 9.68 8.56 18.05
CA MET A 17 10.02 7.14 18.05
C MET A 17 10.18 6.59 19.47
N GLU A 18 10.83 7.34 20.36
CA GLU A 18 10.95 6.98 21.78
C GLU A 18 9.57 6.96 22.46
N GLU A 19 8.75 7.99 22.27
CA GLU A 19 7.38 8.07 22.82
C GLU A 19 6.50 6.89 22.38
N HIS A 20 6.55 6.53 21.10
CA HIS A 20 5.73 5.46 20.51
C HIS A 20 6.42 4.10 20.47
N HIS A 21 7.60 3.96 21.08
CA HIS A 21 8.37 2.71 21.14
C HIS A 21 8.64 2.11 19.75
N VAL A 22 8.93 2.95 18.76
CA VAL A 22 9.22 2.54 17.38
C VAL A 22 10.72 2.21 17.26
N PRO A 23 11.10 0.94 16.98
CA PRO A 23 12.50 0.52 16.97
C PRO A 23 13.30 1.11 15.80
N GLY A 24 12.66 1.27 14.63
CA GLY A 24 13.29 1.78 13.43
C GLY A 24 12.25 2.39 12.48
N LEU A 25 12.64 3.46 11.80
CA LEU A 25 11.79 4.20 10.88
C LEU A 25 12.61 4.62 9.65
N ALA A 26 12.04 4.41 8.46
CA ALA A 26 12.52 5.03 7.23
C ALA A 26 11.47 6.01 6.72
N MET A 27 11.91 7.17 6.23
CA MET A 27 11.03 8.22 5.71
C MET A 27 11.59 8.72 4.37
N ALA A 28 10.71 8.97 3.42
CA ALA A 28 11.04 9.60 2.16
C ALA A 28 10.11 10.78 1.87
N ILE A 29 10.65 11.84 1.27
CA ILE A 29 9.89 12.98 0.73
C ILE A 29 10.22 13.12 -0.74
N VAL A 30 9.18 13.16 -1.56
CA VAL A 30 9.25 13.43 -3.00
C VAL A 30 8.62 14.80 -3.25
N LEU A 31 9.35 15.71 -3.89
CA LEU A 31 8.86 17.01 -4.32
C LEU A 31 9.47 17.30 -5.69
N ASP A 32 8.61 17.45 -6.70
CA ASP A 32 9.00 17.53 -8.11
C ASP A 32 9.93 16.36 -8.47
N ASP A 33 11.07 16.64 -9.10
CA ASP A 33 12.07 15.64 -9.50
C ASP A 33 13.04 15.26 -8.36
N LYS A 34 12.81 15.73 -7.13
CA LYS A 34 13.70 15.49 -5.99
C LYS A 34 13.10 14.51 -5.01
N THR A 35 13.89 13.48 -4.70
CA THR A 35 13.59 12.50 -3.66
C THR A 35 14.70 12.52 -2.62
N LEU A 36 14.32 12.69 -1.36
CA LEU A 36 15.21 12.50 -0.21
C LEU A 36 14.66 11.40 0.69
N SER A 37 15.54 10.61 1.29
CA SER A 37 15.17 9.63 2.31
C SER A 37 16.14 9.64 3.48
N ALA A 38 15.63 9.26 4.64
CA ALA A 38 16.37 9.16 5.88
C ALA A 38 15.90 7.93 6.67
N GLY A 39 16.81 7.38 7.49
CA GLY A 39 16.51 6.30 8.43
C GLY A 39 16.87 6.69 9.85
N TYR A 40 16.13 6.15 10.81
CA TYR A 40 16.27 6.42 12.24
C TYR A 40 16.12 5.12 13.02
N GLY A 41 16.87 4.96 14.11
CA GLY A 41 16.83 3.76 14.95
C GLY A 41 17.46 2.54 14.25
N HIS A 42 16.90 1.36 14.51
CA HIS A 42 17.45 0.08 14.08
C HIS A 42 16.40 -0.78 13.37
N SER A 43 16.79 -1.41 12.25
CA SER A 43 15.96 -2.39 11.53
C SER A 43 16.01 -3.79 12.16
N ARG A 44 17.01 -4.03 13.01
CA ARG A 44 17.17 -5.24 13.82
C ARG A 44 17.77 -4.85 15.16
N LEU A 45 17.27 -5.42 16.24
CA LEU A 45 17.75 -5.12 17.60
C LEU A 45 18.92 -6.00 18.03
N GLU A 46 18.99 -7.26 17.57
CA GLU A 46 20.05 -8.21 17.95
C GLU A 46 20.50 -9.08 16.74
N PRO A 47 21.74 -8.92 16.25
CA PRO A 47 22.63 -7.80 16.53
C PRO A 47 22.03 -6.49 15.99
N PRO A 48 22.33 -5.33 16.62
CA PRO A 48 21.82 -4.03 16.16
C PRO A 48 22.23 -3.74 14.70
N VAL A 49 21.25 -3.46 13.85
CA VAL A 49 21.48 -3.00 12.47
C VAL A 49 20.81 -1.64 12.29
N PRO A 50 21.53 -0.57 11.90
CA PRO A 50 20.94 0.74 11.68
C PRO A 50 19.83 0.70 10.63
N CYS A 51 18.72 1.39 10.89
CA CYS A 51 17.70 1.64 9.88
C CYS A 51 18.18 2.77 8.95
N THR A 52 17.95 2.60 7.65
CA THR A 52 18.38 3.53 6.59
C THR A 52 17.20 3.87 5.68
N GLY A 53 17.35 4.88 4.82
CA GLY A 53 16.35 5.20 3.79
C GLY A 53 16.15 4.09 2.75
N THR A 54 16.97 3.04 2.76
CA THR A 54 16.91 1.88 1.87
C THR A 54 16.63 0.56 2.60
N THR A 55 16.31 0.61 3.89
CA THR A 55 15.90 -0.58 4.64
C THR A 55 14.59 -1.12 4.07
N LEU A 56 14.52 -2.43 3.83
CA LEU A 56 13.30 -3.09 3.36
C LEU A 56 12.32 -3.31 4.51
N PHE A 57 11.04 -3.09 4.23
CA PHE A 57 9.92 -3.29 5.15
C PHE A 57 8.77 -4.01 4.45
N ASP A 58 8.01 -4.77 5.23
CA ASP A 58 6.70 -5.24 4.81
C ASP A 58 5.71 -4.05 4.85
N ILE A 59 5.23 -3.62 3.68
CA ILE A 59 4.37 -2.43 3.57
C ILE A 59 2.90 -2.68 3.95
N ALA A 60 2.55 -3.92 4.30
CA ALA A 60 1.23 -4.36 4.75
C ALA A 60 0.09 -3.86 3.83
N SER A 61 -0.93 -3.20 4.38
CA SER A 61 -2.09 -2.71 3.62
C SER A 61 -1.74 -1.66 2.57
N CYS A 62 -0.55 -1.06 2.56
CA CYS A 62 -0.12 -0.18 1.46
C CYS A 62 -0.06 -0.95 0.13
N SER A 63 0.14 -2.26 0.15
CA SER A 63 0.06 -3.14 -1.03
C SER A 63 -1.27 -2.99 -1.78
N LYS A 64 -2.38 -2.66 -1.10
CA LYS A 64 -3.69 -2.47 -1.74
C LYS A 64 -3.67 -1.35 -2.79
N SER A 65 -2.94 -0.26 -2.53
CA SER A 65 -2.82 0.85 -3.47
C SER A 65 -2.08 0.44 -4.75
N LEU A 66 -1.05 -0.42 -4.60
CA LEU A 66 -0.33 -1.00 -5.75
C LEU A 66 -1.23 -1.95 -6.54
N THR A 67 -2.01 -2.80 -5.87
CA THR A 67 -3.00 -3.68 -6.52
C THR A 67 -4.04 -2.85 -7.28
N ALA A 68 -4.60 -1.81 -6.66
CA ALA A 68 -5.59 -0.94 -7.31
C ALA A 68 -5.01 -0.21 -8.53
N ALA A 69 -3.77 0.30 -8.43
CA ALA A 69 -3.07 0.91 -9.56
C ALA A 69 -2.83 -0.10 -10.69
N ALA A 70 -2.41 -1.32 -10.37
CA ALA A 70 -2.22 -2.38 -11.36
C ALA A 70 -3.53 -2.75 -12.07
N VAL A 71 -4.65 -2.86 -11.34
CA VAL A 71 -5.97 -3.05 -11.96
C VAL A 71 -6.35 -1.86 -12.83
N GLY A 72 -6.09 -0.62 -12.39
CA GLY A 72 -6.32 0.58 -13.18
C GLY A 72 -5.57 0.59 -14.53
N LEU A 73 -4.33 0.10 -14.56
CA LEU A 73 -3.58 -0.06 -15.82
C LEU A 73 -4.24 -1.08 -16.76
N LEU A 74 -4.79 -2.18 -16.23
CA LEU A 74 -5.48 -3.18 -17.04
C LEU A 74 -6.82 -2.66 -17.57
N VAL A 75 -7.56 -1.91 -16.76
CA VAL A 75 -8.81 -1.23 -17.18
C VAL A 75 -8.54 -0.21 -18.28
N ASP A 76 -7.44 0.57 -18.16
CA ASP A 76 -7.01 1.54 -19.17
C ASP A 76 -6.61 0.85 -20.50
N ASP A 77 -5.96 -0.31 -20.44
CA ASP A 77 -5.66 -1.17 -21.60
C ASP A 77 -6.88 -1.99 -22.07
N ASN A 78 -8.02 -1.32 -22.25
CA ASN A 78 -9.29 -1.89 -22.68
C ASN A 78 -9.21 -2.59 -24.06
N GLN A 79 -8.23 -2.23 -24.90
CA GLN A 79 -8.02 -2.93 -26.17
C GLN A 79 -7.55 -4.38 -25.96
N ARG A 80 -6.73 -4.60 -24.93
CA ARG A 80 -6.16 -5.91 -24.63
C ARG A 80 -6.98 -6.68 -23.60
N TYR A 81 -7.66 -5.98 -22.69
CA TYR A 81 -8.47 -6.55 -21.62
C TYR A 81 -9.92 -6.00 -21.63
N PRO A 82 -10.67 -6.16 -22.74
CA PRO A 82 -12.01 -5.61 -22.86
C PRO A 82 -13.02 -6.19 -21.87
N GLU A 83 -12.75 -7.37 -21.33
CA GLU A 83 -13.56 -8.04 -20.31
C GLU A 83 -13.34 -7.51 -18.89
N LEU A 84 -12.32 -6.67 -18.65
CA LEU A 84 -11.99 -6.14 -17.33
C LEU A 84 -12.25 -4.63 -17.26
N GLN A 85 -13.42 -4.26 -16.79
CA GLN A 85 -13.81 -2.87 -16.47
C GLN A 85 -14.23 -2.77 -15.00
N TYR A 86 -14.26 -1.56 -14.44
CA TYR A 86 -14.59 -1.36 -13.02
C TYR A 86 -15.97 -1.91 -12.62
N ASP A 87 -16.94 -1.80 -13.52
CA ASP A 87 -18.31 -2.30 -13.35
C ASP A 87 -18.47 -3.80 -13.69
N THR A 88 -17.39 -4.47 -14.10
CA THR A 88 -17.43 -5.90 -14.44
C THR A 88 -17.69 -6.73 -13.18
N PRO A 89 -18.70 -7.61 -13.15
CA PRO A 89 -18.87 -8.58 -12.08
C PRO A 89 -17.66 -9.52 -12.00
N VAL A 90 -17.11 -9.71 -10.80
CA VAL A 90 -15.89 -10.52 -10.59
C VAL A 90 -16.10 -11.98 -11.00
N SER A 91 -17.31 -12.50 -10.85
CA SER A 91 -17.68 -13.83 -11.35
C SER A 91 -17.56 -13.99 -12.87
N ASN A 92 -17.55 -12.90 -13.65
CA ASN A 92 -17.30 -13.01 -15.09
C ASN A 92 -15.82 -13.26 -15.40
N LEU A 93 -14.94 -12.78 -14.53
CA LEU A 93 -13.48 -12.94 -14.63
C LEU A 93 -13.03 -14.27 -14.03
N LEU A 94 -13.70 -14.72 -12.97
CA LEU A 94 -13.37 -15.91 -12.18
C LEU A 94 -14.62 -16.79 -11.97
N PRO A 95 -15.22 -17.35 -13.05
CA PRO A 95 -16.56 -17.97 -13.00
C PRO A 95 -16.69 -19.19 -12.10
N GLU A 96 -15.63 -19.96 -11.92
CA GLU A 96 -15.64 -21.18 -11.09
C GLU A 96 -14.96 -20.99 -9.73
N ASP A 97 -14.23 -19.88 -9.55
CA ASP A 97 -13.40 -19.65 -8.36
C ASP A 97 -13.99 -18.57 -7.44
N PHE A 98 -14.74 -17.60 -7.97
CA PHE A 98 -15.31 -16.52 -7.17
C PHE A 98 -16.73 -16.85 -6.70
N VAL A 99 -16.90 -17.00 -5.38
CA VAL A 99 -18.19 -17.25 -4.75
C VAL A 99 -18.35 -16.36 -3.52
N MET A 100 -19.46 -15.64 -3.44
CA MET A 100 -19.86 -14.86 -2.26
C MET A 100 -20.85 -15.65 -1.39
N PRO A 101 -20.82 -15.46 -0.06
CA PRO A 101 -21.83 -16.03 0.84
C PRO A 101 -23.25 -15.62 0.42
N GLY A 102 -24.21 -16.56 0.48
CA GLY A 102 -25.63 -16.29 0.21
C GLY A 102 -26.04 -16.30 -1.28
N GLY A 103 -25.11 -16.55 -2.21
CA GLY A 103 -25.38 -16.82 -3.64
C GLY A 103 -25.82 -15.62 -4.49
N GLY A 104 -26.60 -14.69 -3.94
CA GLY A 104 -27.09 -13.49 -4.65
C GLY A 104 -25.95 -12.56 -5.07
N TYR A 105 -25.00 -12.30 -4.17
CA TYR A 105 -23.93 -11.33 -4.40
C TYR A 105 -22.84 -11.80 -5.37
N THR A 106 -22.72 -13.11 -5.63
CA THR A 106 -21.66 -13.66 -6.50
C THR A 106 -21.68 -13.02 -7.89
N LYS A 107 -22.88 -12.75 -8.42
CA LYS A 107 -23.07 -12.15 -9.76
C LYS A 107 -23.18 -10.62 -9.75
N GLU A 108 -23.11 -10.01 -8.57
CA GLU A 108 -23.35 -8.57 -8.39
C GLU A 108 -22.07 -7.83 -7.97
N VAL A 109 -21.18 -8.47 -7.21
CA VAL A 109 -19.92 -7.84 -6.77
C VAL A 109 -19.05 -7.51 -7.98
N THR A 110 -18.76 -6.23 -8.14
CA THR A 110 -17.93 -5.71 -9.23
C THR A 110 -16.46 -5.57 -8.83
N VAL A 111 -15.59 -5.32 -9.82
CA VAL A 111 -14.18 -4.95 -9.58
C VAL A 111 -14.08 -3.69 -8.72
N GLU A 112 -14.95 -2.69 -8.96
CA GLU A 112 -15.02 -1.48 -8.13
C GLU A 112 -15.35 -1.81 -6.67
N ASP A 113 -16.32 -2.70 -6.43
CA ASP A 113 -16.69 -3.08 -5.06
C ASP A 113 -15.54 -3.76 -4.31
N LEU A 114 -14.74 -4.59 -5.00
CA LEU A 114 -13.52 -5.19 -4.43
C LEU A 114 -12.49 -4.13 -4.03
N LEU A 115 -12.22 -3.16 -4.91
CA LEU A 115 -11.19 -2.14 -4.70
C LEU A 115 -11.61 -1.06 -3.70
N SER A 116 -12.90 -0.91 -3.44
CA SER A 116 -13.48 0.14 -2.60
C SER A 116 -14.07 -0.35 -1.28
N HIS A 117 -13.86 -1.62 -0.92
CA HIS A 117 -14.38 -2.23 0.31
C HIS A 117 -15.92 -2.25 0.42
N ARG A 118 -16.61 -2.50 -0.69
CA ARG A 118 -18.08 -2.49 -0.77
C ARG A 118 -18.72 -3.88 -0.94
N THR A 119 -17.92 -4.94 -0.86
CA THR A 119 -18.40 -6.33 -1.04
C THR A 119 -19.22 -6.87 0.15
N GLY A 120 -19.16 -6.19 1.30
CA GLY A 120 -19.77 -6.68 2.54
C GLY A 120 -19.01 -7.83 3.22
N MET A 121 -17.83 -8.21 2.72
CA MET A 121 -16.97 -9.20 3.38
C MET A 121 -16.37 -8.63 4.67
N PRO A 122 -16.29 -9.43 5.74
CA PRO A 122 -15.57 -9.03 6.94
C PRO A 122 -14.07 -8.91 6.66
N GLY A 123 -13.41 -8.00 7.39
CA GLY A 123 -11.97 -7.81 7.38
C GLY A 123 -11.22 -8.76 8.32
#